data_AF-A0A7U3LGA5-F1
#
_entry.id   AF-A0A7U3LGA5-F1
#
_cell.length_a   1.000
_cell.length_b   1.000
_cell.length_c   1.000
_cell.angle_alpha   90.00
_cell.angle_beta   90.00
_cell.angle_gamma   90.00
#
_symmetry.space_group_name_H-M   'P 1'
#
loop_
_entity.id
_entity.type
_entity.pdbx_description
1 polymer ?
#
loop_
_entity_poly.entity_id
_entity_poly.type
_entity_poly.pdbx_seq_one_letter_code
_entity_poly.pdbx_strand_id
1 'polypeptide(L)'
;MNRDTGEITQLEFFERPKTGIRYDWRPNPGRHVNVPKELVKRLYDKSSGYNAGDRDVFFFYLGFSPDGTEPLRMTFKEIADVIGGRPDTIAKRVGKLNRGGLLLEAERVGRIVFYRANPRSGFDGAAEDQVQAVKDVRFPVIPAPANAEVKRKAAS
;
A
#
# COMPACT_ATOMS: atom_id res chain seq x y z
N MET A 1 -0.32 47.35 -3.55
CA MET A 1 -0.94 47.51 -4.88
C MET A 1 -0.27 48.70 -5.55
N ASN A 2 0.72 48.46 -6.42
CA ASN A 2 1.27 49.52 -7.26
C ASN A 2 0.38 49.62 -8.52
N ARG A 3 -0.13 50.81 -8.83
CA ARG A 3 -1.22 51.00 -9.81
C ARG A 3 -0.74 51.29 -11.24
N ASP A 4 0.56 51.33 -11.48
CA ASP A 4 1.08 51.90 -12.73
C ASP A 4 1.58 50.88 -13.77
N THR A 5 1.65 49.57 -13.46
CA THR A 5 2.16 48.56 -14.41
C THR A 5 1.19 47.44 -14.78
N GLY A 6 0.03 47.35 -14.13
CA GLY A 6 -0.97 46.30 -14.44
C GLY A 6 -0.49 44.86 -14.21
N GLU A 7 0.73 44.65 -13.73
CA GLU A 7 1.24 43.34 -13.39
C GLU A 7 0.68 42.93 -12.02
N ILE A 8 -0.19 41.92 -12.05
CA ILE A 8 -0.51 41.15 -10.86
C ILE A 8 0.76 40.34 -10.56
N THR A 9 1.61 40.86 -9.68
CA THR A 9 2.70 40.09 -9.10
C THR A 9 2.09 38.96 -8.27
N GLN A 10 1.77 37.85 -8.93
CA GLN A 10 1.39 36.58 -8.31
C GLN A 10 2.67 35.89 -7.82
N LEU A 11 3.36 36.53 -6.89
CA LEU A 11 4.46 35.93 -6.15
C LEU A 11 4.16 36.15 -4.67
N GLU A 12 4.39 35.10 -3.88
CA GLU A 12 4.17 35.03 -2.43
C GLU A 12 2.77 34.66 -1.93
N PHE A 13 2.19 33.52 -2.33
CA PHE A 13 1.18 32.84 -1.48
C PHE A 13 1.10 31.31 -1.62
N PHE A 14 2.10 30.67 -2.24
CA PHE A 14 2.21 29.21 -2.26
C PHE A 14 3.54 28.77 -1.66
N GLU A 15 3.75 29.03 -0.38
CA GLU A 15 4.39 27.99 0.41
C GLU A 15 3.44 26.79 0.38
N ARG A 16 3.64 25.90 -0.60
CA ARG A 16 2.97 24.61 -0.59
C ARG A 16 3.26 24.00 0.77
N PRO A 17 2.24 23.59 1.56
CA PRO A 17 2.52 22.87 2.78
C PRO A 17 3.41 21.69 2.40
N LYS A 18 4.63 21.66 2.96
CA LYS A 18 5.61 20.59 2.76
C LYS A 18 5.11 19.24 3.32
N THR A 19 3.93 19.24 3.90
CA THR A 19 3.23 18.11 4.50
C THR A 19 1.93 17.88 3.73
N GLY A 20 1.71 16.66 3.26
CA GLY A 20 0.55 16.31 2.43
C GLY A 20 -0.78 16.72 3.08
N ILE A 21 -1.76 17.12 2.25
CA ILE A 21 -3.09 17.55 2.71
C ILE A 21 -3.71 16.44 3.57
N ARG A 22 -4.04 16.78 4.83
CA ARG A 22 -4.86 15.99 5.74
C ARG A 22 -6.26 16.59 5.76
N TYR A 23 -7.26 15.77 5.48
CA TYR A 23 -8.65 16.20 5.49
C TYR A 23 -9.24 15.94 6.88
N ASP A 24 -9.91 16.94 7.45
CA ASP A 24 -10.55 16.90 8.77
C ASP A 24 -12.01 16.41 8.70
N TRP A 25 -12.33 15.63 7.67
CA TRP A 25 -13.69 15.14 7.42
C TRP A 25 -14.22 14.38 8.62
N ARG A 26 -15.29 14.88 9.25
CA ARG A 26 -15.93 14.18 10.37
C ARG A 26 -16.98 13.21 9.85
N PRO A 27 -17.12 12.01 10.45
CA PRO A 27 -16.42 11.53 11.66
C PRO A 27 -15.07 10.83 11.41
N ASN A 28 -14.63 10.69 10.15
CA ASN A 28 -13.45 9.89 9.77
C ASN A 28 -12.35 10.77 9.15
N PRO A 29 -11.59 11.51 9.97
CA PRO A 29 -10.51 12.37 9.49
C PRO A 29 -9.33 11.52 9.00
N GLY A 30 -8.48 12.08 8.14
CA GLY A 30 -7.26 11.40 7.71
C GLY A 30 -6.81 11.76 6.31
N ARG A 31 -5.79 11.05 5.83
CA ARG A 31 -5.31 11.13 4.44
C ARG A 31 -6.00 10.06 3.61
N HIS A 32 -6.10 10.34 2.31
CA HIS A 32 -6.52 9.34 1.35
C HIS A 32 -5.33 8.56 0.83
N VAL A 33 -5.51 7.25 0.73
CA VAL A 33 -4.57 6.36 0.07
C VAL A 33 -4.91 6.31 -1.42
N ASN A 34 -3.93 6.61 -2.27
CA ASN A 34 -4.08 6.49 -3.72
C ASN A 34 -3.96 5.02 -4.14
N VAL A 35 -5.04 4.43 -4.63
CA VAL A 35 -5.08 3.02 -5.08
C VAL A 35 -5.48 2.97 -6.56
N PRO A 36 -4.72 2.28 -7.44
CA PRO A 36 -5.07 2.17 -8.85
C PRO A 36 -6.37 1.38 -9.05
N LYS A 37 -7.41 2.01 -9.61
CA LYS A 37 -8.72 1.37 -9.86
C LYS A 37 -8.61 0.11 -10.71
N GLU A 38 -7.72 0.12 -11.71
CA GLU A 38 -7.52 -1.03 -12.59
C GLU A 38 -6.88 -2.22 -11.86
N LEU A 39 -5.95 -1.95 -10.93
CA LEU A 39 -5.39 -2.98 -10.07
C LEU A 39 -6.50 -3.62 -9.22
N VAL A 40 -7.35 -2.80 -8.58
CA VAL A 40 -8.44 -3.30 -7.74
C VAL A 40 -9.40 -4.17 -8.56
N LYS A 41 -9.83 -3.73 -9.75
CA LYS A 41 -10.68 -4.57 -10.63
C LYS A 41 -10.05 -5.93 -10.89
N ARG A 42 -8.76 -5.95 -11.25
CA ARG A 42 -8.01 -7.18 -11.52
C ARG A 42 -7.85 -8.08 -10.29
N LEU A 43 -7.81 -7.53 -9.07
CA LEU A 43 -7.80 -8.33 -7.83
C LEU A 43 -9.13 -9.05 -7.58
N TYR A 44 -10.24 -8.48 -8.05
CA TYR A 44 -11.58 -9.07 -7.91
C TYR A 44 -11.95 -10.03 -9.05
N ASP A 45 -11.17 -10.04 -10.14
CA ASP A 45 -11.36 -11.01 -11.21
C ASP A 45 -11.22 -12.45 -10.69
N LYS A 46 -12.04 -13.36 -11.23
CA LYS A 46 -12.02 -14.79 -10.85
C LYS A 46 -10.67 -15.46 -11.15
N SER A 47 -9.98 -15.01 -12.19
CA SER A 47 -8.67 -15.52 -12.57
C SER A 47 -7.52 -14.83 -11.84
N SER A 48 -7.79 -13.90 -10.92
CA SER A 48 -6.73 -13.13 -10.24
C SER A 48 -5.82 -14.01 -9.38
N GLY A 49 -6.31 -15.17 -8.97
CA GLY A 49 -5.65 -16.03 -8.00
C GLY A 49 -5.67 -15.48 -6.57
N TYR A 50 -6.28 -14.31 -6.31
CA TYR A 50 -6.48 -13.74 -4.97
C TYR A 50 -7.92 -13.95 -4.50
N ASN A 51 -8.08 -14.46 -3.28
CA ASN A 51 -9.41 -14.65 -2.67
C ASN A 51 -9.82 -13.44 -1.80
N ALA A 52 -11.02 -13.50 -1.23
CA ALA A 52 -11.54 -12.43 -0.38
C ALA A 52 -10.63 -12.14 0.83
N GLY A 53 -10.10 -13.17 1.49
CA GLY A 53 -9.20 -12.99 2.62
C GLY A 53 -7.83 -12.41 2.24
N ASP A 54 -7.31 -12.72 1.05
CA ASP A 54 -6.10 -12.07 0.53
C ASP A 54 -6.33 -10.57 0.33
N ARG A 55 -7.48 -10.20 -0.26
CA ARG A 55 -7.87 -8.80 -0.49
C ARG A 55 -8.10 -8.06 0.82
N ASP A 56 -8.72 -8.71 1.79
CA ASP A 56 -8.98 -8.14 3.11
C ASP A 56 -7.67 -7.80 3.83
N VAL A 57 -6.69 -8.72 3.82
CA VAL A 57 -5.34 -8.43 4.34
C VAL A 57 -4.67 -7.30 3.55
N PHE A 58 -4.80 -7.25 2.23
CA PHE A 58 -4.24 -6.14 1.44
C PHE A 58 -4.86 -4.78 1.84
N PHE A 59 -6.18 -4.68 1.96
CA PHE A 59 -6.86 -3.45 2.38
C PHE A 59 -6.57 -3.09 3.84
N PHE A 60 -6.35 -4.09 4.71
CA PHE A 60 -5.87 -3.85 6.07
C PHE A 60 -4.52 -3.12 6.05
N TYR A 61 -3.56 -3.59 5.24
CA TYR A 61 -2.27 -2.88 5.10
C TYR A 61 -2.45 -1.46 4.56
N LEU A 62 -3.42 -1.21 3.66
CA LEU A 62 -3.69 0.15 3.18
C LEU A 62 -4.28 1.05 4.28
N GLY A 63 -5.12 0.52 5.17
CA GLY A 63 -5.77 1.31 6.23
C GLY A 63 -4.96 1.47 7.51
N PHE A 64 -4.02 0.55 7.79
CA PHE A 64 -3.27 0.52 9.05
C PHE A 64 -1.79 0.88 8.89
N SER A 65 -1.22 0.86 7.67
CA SER A 65 0.18 1.27 7.49
C SER A 65 0.34 2.77 7.77
N PRO A 66 1.48 3.18 8.35
CA PRO A 66 1.79 4.61 8.47
C PRO A 66 1.99 5.27 7.11
N ASP A 67 1.98 6.61 7.09
CA ASP A 67 2.17 7.42 5.90
C ASP A 67 3.48 7.04 5.14
N GLY A 68 3.43 7.15 3.81
CA GLY A 68 4.58 6.98 2.92
C GLY A 68 5.00 5.52 2.73
N THR A 69 6.24 5.21 3.09
CA THR A 69 6.86 3.88 2.89
C THR A 69 7.26 3.20 4.21
N GLU A 70 6.75 3.69 5.34
CA GLU A 70 7.02 3.07 6.63
C GLU A 70 6.42 1.66 6.73
N PRO A 71 7.05 0.74 7.47
CA PRO A 71 6.50 -0.58 7.72
C PRO A 71 5.30 -0.52 8.67
N LEU A 72 4.33 -1.40 8.43
CA LEU A 72 3.34 -1.74 9.45
C LEU A 72 4.02 -2.65 10.50
N ARG A 73 4.31 -2.09 11.67
CA ARG A 73 4.95 -2.79 12.80
C ARG A 73 3.94 -3.57 13.64
N MET A 74 3.18 -4.46 12.98
CA MET A 74 2.29 -5.43 13.62
C MET A 74 2.72 -6.85 13.26
N THR A 75 2.75 -7.73 14.26
CA THR A 75 2.93 -9.17 14.09
C THR A 75 1.70 -9.80 13.43
N PHE A 76 1.87 -10.98 12.82
CA PHE A 76 0.73 -11.71 12.26
C PHE A 76 -0.32 -12.11 13.30
N LYS A 77 0.06 -12.18 14.59
CA LYS A 77 -0.89 -12.40 15.68
C LYS A 77 -1.76 -11.16 15.89
N GLU A 78 -1.15 -9.99 16.04
CA GLU A 78 -1.89 -8.73 16.23
C GLU A 78 -2.80 -8.43 15.03
N ILE A 79 -2.32 -8.71 13.80
CA ILE A 79 -3.16 -8.56 12.60
C ILE A 79 -4.33 -9.54 12.63
N ALA A 80 -4.11 -10.80 13.04
CA ALA A 80 -5.17 -11.79 13.16
C ALA A 80 -6.19 -11.43 14.25
N ASP A 81 -5.76 -10.79 15.33
CA ASP A 81 -6.65 -10.33 16.40
C ASP A 81 -7.58 -9.20 15.91
N VAL A 82 -7.14 -8.37 14.96
CA VAL A 82 -7.97 -7.29 14.37
C VAL A 82 -8.86 -7.77 13.23
N ILE A 83 -8.29 -8.46 12.23
CA ILE A 83 -9.05 -8.93 11.04
C ILE A 83 -9.89 -10.16 11.36
N GLY A 84 -9.51 -10.92 12.39
CA GLY A 84 -10.04 -12.23 12.69
C GLY A 84 -9.32 -13.34 11.92
N GLY A 85 -9.17 -14.49 12.58
CA GLY A 85 -8.59 -15.70 12.00
C GLY A 85 -7.37 -16.21 12.76
N ARG A 86 -6.55 -17.02 12.10
CA ARG A 86 -5.33 -17.61 12.69
C ARG A 86 -4.09 -16.87 12.20
N PRO A 87 -3.07 -16.63 13.06
CA PRO A 87 -1.82 -16.00 12.66
C PRO A 87 -1.15 -16.66 11.45
N ASP A 88 -1.13 -17.99 11.39
CA ASP A 88 -0.58 -18.74 10.26
C ASP A 88 -1.31 -18.49 8.94
N THR A 89 -2.62 -18.22 9.01
CA THR A 89 -3.41 -17.89 7.82
C THR A 89 -3.06 -16.50 7.33
N ILE A 90 -2.89 -15.54 8.25
CA ILE A 90 -2.40 -14.18 7.92
C ILE A 90 -1.01 -14.27 7.30
N ALA A 91 -0.08 -15.03 7.90
CA ALA A 91 1.26 -15.22 7.37
C ALA A 91 1.26 -15.75 5.92
N LYS A 92 0.43 -16.75 5.63
CA LYS A 92 0.28 -17.30 4.26
C LYS A 92 -0.25 -16.26 3.27
N ARG A 93 -1.24 -15.46 3.68
CA ARG A 93 -1.82 -14.37 2.86
C ARG A 93 -0.79 -13.27 2.60
N VAL A 94 -0.11 -12.79 3.64
CA VAL A 94 0.98 -11.80 3.51
C VAL A 94 2.08 -12.31 2.60
N GLY A 95 2.51 -13.56 2.76
CA GLY A 95 3.51 -14.17 1.87
C GLY A 95 3.06 -14.23 0.40
N LYS A 96 1.77 -14.49 0.15
CA LYS A 96 1.20 -14.48 -1.20
C LYS A 96 1.12 -13.08 -1.80
N LEU A 97 0.70 -12.10 -1.00
CA LEU A 97 0.69 -10.68 -1.40
C LEU A 97 2.11 -10.16 -1.66
N ASN A 98 3.09 -10.55 -0.85
CA ASN A 98 4.50 -10.23 -1.05
C ASN A 98 5.00 -10.81 -2.37
N ARG A 99 4.80 -12.12 -2.62
CA ARG A 99 5.20 -12.74 -3.90
C ARG A 99 4.60 -12.05 -5.11
N GLY A 100 3.33 -11.65 -5.04
CA GLY A 100 2.69 -10.88 -6.11
C GLY A 100 3.02 -9.40 -6.14
N GLY A 101 3.93 -8.93 -5.30
CA GLY A 101 4.35 -7.53 -5.27
C GLY A 101 3.26 -6.55 -4.83
N LEU A 102 2.20 -7.00 -4.15
CA LEU A 102 1.21 -6.10 -3.55
C LEU A 102 1.70 -5.55 -2.21
N LEU A 103 2.47 -6.37 -1.47
CA LEU A 103 3.23 -5.97 -0.29
C LEU A 103 4.72 -6.13 -0.55
N LEU A 104 5.52 -5.42 0.24
CA LEU A 104 6.98 -5.48 0.21
C LEU A 104 7.50 -5.68 1.64
N GLU A 105 8.57 -6.46 1.78
CA GLU A 105 9.37 -6.44 3.01
C GLU A 105 9.96 -5.04 3.18
N ALA A 106 9.88 -4.50 4.40
CA ALA A 106 10.26 -3.13 4.70
C ALA A 106 11.26 -3.03 5.84
N GLU A 107 11.11 -3.88 6.86
CA GLU A 107 12.00 -3.89 8.02
C GLU A 107 12.15 -5.33 8.53
N ARG A 108 13.30 -5.63 9.14
CA ARG A 108 13.55 -6.90 9.82
C ARG A 108 14.13 -6.66 11.20
N VAL A 109 13.45 -7.15 12.22
CA VAL A 109 13.88 -7.09 13.63
C VAL A 109 14.06 -8.51 14.13
N GLY A 110 15.32 -8.93 14.28
CA GLY A 110 15.67 -10.31 14.56
C GLY A 110 15.13 -11.26 13.48
N ARG A 111 14.20 -12.15 13.86
CA ARG A 111 13.56 -13.11 12.94
C ARG A 111 12.22 -12.61 12.38
N ILE A 112 11.74 -11.46 12.82
CA ILE A 112 10.44 -10.91 12.42
C ILE A 112 10.65 -9.99 11.22
N VAL A 113 9.81 -10.16 10.20
CA VAL A 113 9.79 -9.31 9.00
C VAL A 113 8.51 -8.49 9.02
N PHE A 114 8.67 -7.17 8.93
CA PHE A 114 7.56 -6.23 8.77
C PHE A 114 7.41 -5.84 7.31
N TYR A 115 6.16 -5.63 6.93
CA TYR A 115 5.77 -5.39 5.55
C TYR A 115 5.13 -4.01 5.41
N ARG A 116 5.13 -3.51 4.19
CA ARG A 116 4.41 -2.29 3.79
C ARG A 116 3.64 -2.52 2.50
N ALA A 117 2.66 -1.66 2.24
CA ALA A 117 2.03 -1.60 0.92
C ALA A 117 3.07 -1.24 -0.15
N ASN A 118 2.98 -1.90 -1.31
CA ASN A 118 3.76 -1.47 -2.46
C ASN A 118 3.23 -0.09 -2.94
N PRO A 119 4.08 0.95 -3.09
CA PRO A 119 3.65 2.28 -3.53
C PRO A 119 3.04 2.30 -4.95
N ARG A 120 3.27 1.25 -5.75
CA ARG A 120 2.57 1.02 -7.04
C ARG A 120 1.17 0.41 -6.88
N SER A 121 0.90 -0.21 -5.73
CA SER A 121 -0.41 -0.79 -5.38
C SER A 121 -1.28 0.14 -4.53
N GLY A 122 -0.66 0.96 -3.70
CA GLY A 122 -1.34 1.90 -2.82
C GLY A 122 -0.31 2.82 -2.15
N PHE A 123 -0.60 4.11 -2.06
CA PHE A 123 0.32 5.05 -1.43
C PHE A 123 -0.41 6.13 -0.63
N ASP A 124 -0.02 6.26 0.63
CA ASP A 124 -0.46 7.32 1.53
C ASP A 124 0.59 8.44 1.54
N GLY A 125 0.56 9.34 0.56
CA GLY A 125 1.63 10.34 0.37
C GLY A 125 1.28 11.37 -0.70
N ALA A 126 2.12 12.40 -0.85
CA ALA A 126 1.95 13.30 -1.98
C ALA A 126 2.27 12.55 -3.29
N ALA A 127 1.72 13.02 -4.41
CA ALA A 127 1.99 12.40 -5.71
C ALA A 127 3.49 12.43 -6.07
N GLU A 128 4.18 13.53 -5.71
CA GLU A 128 5.62 13.70 -5.91
C GLU A 128 6.44 12.65 -5.14
N ASP A 129 6.06 12.40 -3.87
CA ASP A 129 6.68 11.35 -3.04
C ASP A 129 6.40 9.96 -3.61
N GLN A 130 5.21 9.73 -4.16
CA GLN A 130 4.87 8.46 -4.79
C GLN A 130 5.76 8.20 -6.01
N VAL A 131 5.99 9.22 -6.84
CA VAL A 131 6.89 9.13 -8.00
C VAL A 131 8.29 8.71 -7.58
N GLN A 132 8.80 9.23 -6.46
CA GLN A 132 10.08 8.80 -5.91
C GLN A 132 10.01 7.36 -5.38
N ALA A 133 8.98 7.05 -4.58
CA ALA A 133 8.82 5.77 -3.91
C ALA A 133 8.67 4.58 -4.87
N VAL A 134 8.20 4.80 -6.12
CA VAL A 134 7.99 3.72 -7.09
C VAL A 134 9.20 3.40 -7.96
N LYS A 135 10.25 4.25 -8.00
CA LYS A 135 11.38 4.13 -8.94
C LYS A 135 11.98 2.73 -9.01
N ASP A 136 12.35 2.19 -7.85
CA ASP A 136 13.06 0.91 -7.73
C ASP A 136 12.16 -0.23 -7.23
N VAL A 137 10.85 -0.01 -7.28
CA VAL A 137 9.87 -0.97 -6.76
C VAL A 137 9.27 -1.80 -7.88
N ARG A 138 9.28 -3.13 -7.69
CA ARG A 138 8.67 -4.08 -8.63
C ARG A 138 7.17 -3.82 -8.83
N PHE A 139 6.67 -4.14 -10.02
CA PHE A 139 5.24 -4.05 -10.32
C PHE A 139 4.43 -5.13 -9.59
N PRO A 140 3.20 -4.82 -9.17
CA PRO A 140 2.25 -5.83 -8.72
C PRO A 140 1.89 -6.77 -9.86
N VAL A 141 1.83 -8.06 -9.57
CA VAL A 141 1.58 -9.13 -10.54
C VAL A 141 0.21 -9.75 -10.29
N ILE A 142 -0.60 -9.81 -11.34
CA ILE A 142 -1.87 -10.52 -11.38
C ILE A 142 -1.89 -11.33 -12.69
N PRO A 143 -2.12 -12.65 -12.68
CA PRO A 143 -2.57 -13.47 -11.54
C PRO A 143 -1.51 -13.71 -10.46
N ALA A 144 -1.96 -14.09 -9.26
CA ALA A 144 -1.10 -14.37 -8.11
C ALA A 144 -0.04 -15.43 -8.46
N PRO A 145 1.25 -15.19 -8.16
CA PRO A 145 2.30 -16.18 -8.45
C PRO A 145 2.07 -17.50 -7.71
N ALA A 146 2.27 -18.61 -8.43
CA ALA A 146 2.18 -19.95 -7.85
C ALA A 146 3.13 -20.10 -6.65
N ASN A 147 2.68 -20.82 -5.63
CA ASN A 147 3.54 -21.17 -4.50
C ASN A 147 4.68 -22.08 -4.99
N ALA A 148 5.92 -21.87 -4.55
CA ALA A 148 7.05 -22.71 -4.97
C ALA A 148 6.82 -24.21 -4.68
N GLU A 149 6.07 -24.54 -3.64
CA GLU A 149 5.62 -25.90 -3.33
C GLU A 149 4.65 -26.50 -4.37
N VAL A 150 3.79 -25.66 -4.98
CA VAL A 150 2.85 -26.09 -6.03
C VAL A 150 3.61 -26.40 -7.33
N LYS A 151 4.68 -25.66 -7.64
CA LYS A 151 5.55 -25.96 -8.79
C LYS A 151 6.25 -27.32 -8.66
N ARG A 152 6.65 -27.74 -7.45
CA ARG A 152 7.29 -29.05 -7.25
C ARG A 152 6.32 -30.21 -7.44
N LYS A 153 5.07 -30.11 -6.95
CA LYS A 153 4.05 -31.14 -7.14
C LYS A 153 3.50 -31.26 -8.56
N ALA A 154 3.60 -30.21 -9.38
CA ALA A 154 3.22 -30.26 -10.79
C ALA A 154 4.35 -30.78 -11.71
N ALA A 155 5.56 -30.94 -11.18
CA ALA A 155 6.75 -31.42 -11.89
C ALA A 155 7.22 -32.80 -11.41
N SER A 156 6.42 -33.48 -10.59
CA SER A 156 6.59 -34.87 -10.13
C SER A 156 5.40 -35.69 -10.61
#